data_AF-A0A960VSP9-F1
#
_entry.id   AF-A0A960VSP9-F1
#
_cell.length_a   1.000
_cell.length_b   1.000
_cell.length_c   1.000
_cell.angle_alpha   90.00
_cell.angle_beta   90.00
_cell.angle_gamma   90.00
#
_symmetry.space_group_name_H-M   'P 1'
#
loop_
_entity.id
_entity.type
_entity.pdbx_description
1 polymer ?
#
loop_
_entity_poly.entity_id
_entity_poly.type
_entity_poly.pdbx_seq_one_letter_code
_entity_poly.pdbx_strand_id
1 'polypeptide(L)'
;MLKSFIDKLFPALARRRRLMELAADPAEFVQRRTEELAKRTQSGELLFACPACGFKTLEETCGYDICQICGWEDDPSALWNPEEVSGPNNETLVNWQRRVLEGLPPEVTEVKQIVRDPAWRPITEKDLHFAPEWRKQEREMPAKLKEDFPPQYWKWKK
;
A
#
# COMPACT_ATOMS: atom_id res chain seq x y z
N MET A 1 -13.96 2.91 18.41
CA MET A 1 -14.23 3.23 16.99
C MET A 1 -13.12 2.78 16.05
N LEU A 2 -11.84 3.07 16.32
CA LEU A 2 -10.72 2.58 15.50
C LEU A 2 -10.48 1.06 15.61
N LYS A 3 -10.67 0.49 16.81
CA LYS A 3 -10.49 -0.95 17.07
C LYS A 3 -11.35 -1.83 16.15
N SER A 4 -12.66 -1.53 16.06
CA SER A 4 -13.61 -2.28 15.21
C SER A 4 -13.39 -2.11 13.70
N PHE A 5 -12.69 -1.05 13.26
CA PHE A 5 -12.35 -0.84 11.85
C PHE A 5 -11.09 -1.62 11.47
N ILE A 6 -10.07 -1.58 12.34
CA ILE A 6 -8.86 -2.40 12.21
C ILE A 6 -9.28 -3.89 12.21
N ASP A 7 -10.13 -4.32 13.16
CA ASP A 7 -10.70 -5.68 13.28
C ASP A 7 -11.36 -6.20 11.98
N LYS A 8 -11.89 -5.29 11.14
CA LYS A 8 -12.53 -5.62 9.85
C LYS A 8 -11.58 -5.63 8.65
N LEU A 9 -10.40 -5.01 8.75
CA LEU A 9 -9.36 -5.02 7.71
C LEU A 9 -8.43 -6.25 7.79
N PHE A 10 -8.39 -6.93 8.93
CA PHE A 10 -7.56 -8.13 9.15
C PHE A 10 -7.81 -9.34 8.22
N PRO A 11 -8.96 -9.55 7.55
CA PRO A 11 -9.13 -10.67 6.65
C PRO A 11 -8.19 -10.66 5.42
N ALA A 12 -7.62 -9.51 5.02
CA ALA A 12 -6.61 -9.47 3.95
C ALA A 12 -5.24 -9.97 4.42
N LEU A 13 -4.92 -9.83 5.70
CA LEU A 13 -3.69 -10.37 6.29
C LEU A 13 -3.75 -11.91 6.45
N ALA A 14 -4.93 -12.51 6.29
CA ALA A 14 -5.16 -13.94 6.48
C ALA A 14 -4.68 -14.83 5.29
N ARG A 15 -4.13 -14.26 4.20
CA ARG A 15 -3.75 -15.01 2.99
C ARG A 15 -2.24 -15.33 2.81
N ARG A 16 -1.41 -15.24 3.85
CA ARG A 16 -0.08 -15.91 3.85
C ARG A 16 0.05 -16.88 5.03
N ARG A 17 -0.32 -18.12 4.72
CA ARG A 17 -0.19 -19.39 5.48
C ARG A 17 1.27 -19.77 5.83
N ARG A 18 2.17 -18.81 6.07
CA ARG A 18 3.57 -19.10 6.41
C ARG A 18 4.19 -18.13 7.43
N LEU A 19 3.64 -16.92 7.59
CA LEU A 19 3.99 -16.02 8.71
C LEU A 19 3.00 -16.16 9.89
N MET A 20 1.72 -16.41 9.61
CA MET A 20 0.70 -16.65 10.64
C MET A 20 0.83 -18.01 11.33
N GLU A 21 1.48 -19.00 10.71
CA GLU A 21 1.67 -20.33 11.32
C GLU A 21 2.70 -20.32 12.48
N LEU A 22 3.47 -19.23 12.64
CA LEU A 22 4.47 -19.07 13.70
C LEU A 22 4.04 -18.11 14.82
N ALA A 23 2.90 -17.42 14.68
CA ALA A 23 2.35 -16.55 15.72
C ALA A 23 1.11 -17.20 16.32
N ALA A 24 1.07 -17.33 17.65
CA ALA A 24 -0.03 -17.95 18.38
C ALA A 24 -1.37 -17.22 18.20
N ASP A 25 -1.35 -15.95 17.75
CA ASP A 25 -2.53 -15.14 17.41
C ASP A 25 -2.19 -14.14 16.27
N PRO A 26 -2.90 -14.17 15.13
CA PRO A 26 -2.81 -13.18 14.05
C PRO A 26 -2.93 -11.72 14.50
N ALA A 27 -3.79 -11.42 15.47
CA ALA A 27 -3.98 -10.07 15.98
C ALA A 27 -2.75 -9.59 16.77
N GLU A 28 -2.17 -10.48 17.58
CA GLU A 28 -0.94 -10.22 18.33
C GLU A 28 0.25 -9.97 17.39
N PHE A 29 0.39 -10.78 16.33
CA PHE A 29 1.44 -10.61 15.33
C PHE A 29 1.41 -9.22 14.69
N VAL A 30 0.22 -8.78 14.27
CA VAL A 30 0.03 -7.47 13.65
C VAL A 30 0.24 -6.35 14.66
N GLN A 31 -0.23 -6.51 15.91
CA GLN A 31 0.03 -5.55 16.95
C GLN A 31 1.53 -5.34 17.18
N ARG A 32 2.29 -6.42 17.37
CA ARG A 32 3.75 -6.37 17.56
C ARG A 32 4.46 -5.70 16.39
N ARG A 33 4.10 -6.05 15.16
CA ARG A 33 4.65 -5.43 13.94
C ARG A 33 4.32 -3.93 13.86
N THR A 34 3.11 -3.53 14.25
CA THR A 34 2.70 -2.11 14.26
C THR A 34 3.49 -1.32 15.30
N GLU A 35 3.71 -1.89 16.48
CA GLU A 35 4.52 -1.28 17.54
C GLU A 35 5.99 -1.14 17.13
N GLU A 36 6.53 -2.13 16.43
CA GLU A 36 7.88 -2.07 15.85
C GLU A 36 7.99 -0.94 14.81
N LEU A 37 7.01 -0.81 13.91
CA LEU A 37 6.97 0.27 12.92
C LEU A 37 6.84 1.66 13.54
N ALA A 38 6.05 1.79 14.61
CA ALA A 38 5.93 3.04 15.35
C ALA A 38 7.30 3.45 15.93
N LYS A 39 8.07 2.49 16.46
CA LYS A 39 9.43 2.76 16.96
C LYS A 39 10.38 3.17 15.84
N ARG A 40 10.33 2.48 14.69
CA ARG A 40 11.13 2.80 13.50
C ARG A 40 10.84 4.21 12.95
N THR A 41 9.56 4.58 12.95
CA THR A 41 9.11 5.92 12.58
C THR A 41 9.70 6.98 13.53
N GLN A 42 9.68 6.73 14.84
CA GLN A 42 10.25 7.62 15.85
C GLN A 42 11.78 7.71 15.80
N SER A 43 12.47 6.62 15.42
CA SER A 43 13.92 6.66 15.19
C SER A 43 14.33 7.36 13.90
N GLY A 44 13.35 7.85 13.11
CA GLY A 44 13.60 8.56 11.86
C GLY A 44 13.99 7.64 10.70
N GLU A 45 13.66 6.35 10.77
CA GLU A 45 13.92 5.43 9.68
C GLU A 45 13.11 5.82 8.44
N LEU A 46 13.75 5.72 7.27
CA LEU A 46 13.14 6.06 6.00
C LEU A 46 12.25 4.90 5.54
N LEU A 47 10.94 5.03 5.79
CA LEU A 47 9.91 4.13 5.30
C LEU A 47 9.16 4.74 4.11
N PHE A 48 8.73 3.88 3.20
CA PHE A 48 7.96 4.24 2.00
C PHE A 48 6.46 4.14 2.23
N ALA A 49 5.71 5.01 1.56
CA ALA A 49 4.25 5.02 1.60
C ALA A 49 3.65 3.79 0.92
N CYS A 50 2.73 3.14 1.62
CA CYS A 50 1.85 2.15 1.03
C CYS A 50 0.97 2.80 -0.07
N PRO A 51 0.89 2.22 -1.27
CA PRO A 51 0.13 2.81 -2.37
C PRO A 51 -1.38 2.86 -2.12
N ALA A 52 -1.89 1.96 -1.28
CA ALA A 52 -3.29 1.89 -0.94
C ALA A 52 -3.73 2.93 0.09
N CYS A 53 -2.97 3.14 1.18
CA CYS A 53 -3.43 3.96 2.31
C CYS A 53 -2.56 5.19 2.62
N GLY A 54 -1.38 5.29 1.99
CA GLY A 54 -0.42 6.38 2.12
C GLY A 54 0.44 6.37 3.38
N PHE A 55 0.18 5.50 4.36
CA PHE A 55 1.02 5.39 5.56
C PHE A 55 2.40 4.84 5.22
N LYS A 56 3.43 5.42 5.84
CA LYS A 56 4.82 4.99 5.66
C LYS A 56 5.08 3.70 6.44
N THR A 57 4.96 2.57 5.76
CA THR A 57 5.05 1.23 6.37
C THR A 57 5.97 0.27 5.65
N LEU A 58 6.40 0.60 4.44
CA LEU A 58 7.17 -0.31 3.58
C LEU A 58 8.67 -0.02 3.71
N GLU A 59 9.49 -1.07 3.71
CA GLU A 59 10.95 -0.92 3.79
C GLU A 59 11.53 -0.52 2.43
N GLU A 60 10.89 -0.98 1.36
CA GLU A 60 11.16 -0.60 -0.02
C GLU A 60 9.87 -0.45 -0.82
N THR A 61 9.96 0.12 -2.02
CA THR A 61 8.83 0.17 -2.96
C THR A 61 8.93 -0.96 -3.97
N CYS A 62 7.81 -1.49 -4.42
CA CYS A 62 7.72 -2.61 -5.35
C CYS A 62 8.34 -3.91 -4.76
N GLY A 63 8.37 -4.05 -3.43
CA GLY A 63 9.08 -5.13 -2.71
C GLY A 63 8.19 -6.27 -2.19
N TYR A 64 6.87 -6.26 -2.49
CA TYR A 64 5.91 -7.22 -1.94
C TYR A 64 5.78 -7.20 -0.40
N ASP A 65 6.17 -6.09 0.22
CA ASP A 65 5.93 -5.83 1.64
C ASP A 65 4.43 -5.67 1.91
N ILE A 66 3.96 -6.20 3.04
CA ILE A 66 2.56 -6.07 3.46
C ILE A 66 2.42 -4.88 4.40
N CYS A 67 1.54 -3.95 4.05
CA CYS A 67 1.22 -2.81 4.90
C CYS A 67 0.50 -3.24 6.19
N GLN A 68 1.03 -2.85 7.34
CA GLN A 68 0.52 -3.20 8.67
C GLN A 68 -0.70 -2.36 9.07
N ILE A 69 -1.00 -1.29 8.33
CA ILE A 69 -2.19 -0.47 8.53
C ILE A 69 -3.39 -1.01 7.74
N CYS A 70 -3.19 -1.31 6.46
CA CYS A 70 -4.31 -1.64 5.56
C CYS A 70 -4.26 -3.04 4.96
N GLY A 71 -3.21 -3.82 5.19
CA GLY A 71 -3.10 -5.20 4.72
C GLY A 71 -2.78 -5.38 3.24
N TRP A 72 -2.60 -4.31 2.47
CA TRP A 72 -2.18 -4.39 1.06
C TRP A 72 -0.74 -4.89 0.93
N GLU A 73 -0.50 -5.88 0.09
CA GLU A 73 0.82 -6.34 -0.34
C GLU A 73 1.30 -5.47 -1.52
N ASP A 74 2.49 -4.89 -1.41
CA ASP A 74 3.06 -3.93 -2.37
C ASP A 74 3.46 -4.58 -3.71
N ASP A 75 2.44 -4.94 -4.49
CA ASP A 75 2.53 -5.56 -5.79
C ASP A 75 2.84 -4.51 -6.88
N PRO A 76 4.01 -4.60 -7.54
CA PRO A 76 4.38 -3.67 -8.61
C PRO A 76 3.35 -3.65 -9.75
N SER A 77 2.75 -4.79 -10.09
CA SER A 77 1.78 -4.86 -11.19
C SER A 77 0.55 -4.00 -10.93
N ALA A 78 0.11 -3.92 -9.68
CA ALA A 78 -1.03 -3.13 -9.26
C ALA A 78 -0.75 -1.62 -9.23
N LEU A 79 0.51 -1.21 -9.12
CA LEU A 79 0.91 0.19 -9.27
C LEU A 79 0.78 0.65 -10.72
N TRP A 80 1.09 -0.23 -11.67
CA TRP A 80 0.98 0.05 -13.10
C TRP A 80 -0.46 -0.08 -13.62
N ASN A 81 -1.18 -1.09 -13.12
CA ASN A 81 -2.55 -1.42 -13.51
C ASN A 81 -3.47 -1.43 -12.27
N PRO A 82 -3.80 -0.26 -11.70
CA PRO A 82 -4.54 -0.19 -10.44
C PRO A 82 -5.99 -0.72 -10.53
N GLU A 83 -6.54 -0.85 -11.75
CA GLU A 83 -7.85 -1.46 -12.01
C GLU A 83 -7.79 -2.96 -12.29
N GLU A 84 -6.60 -3.54 -12.47
CA GLU A 84 -6.45 -4.98 -12.62
C GLU A 84 -6.36 -5.65 -11.25
N VAL A 85 -6.82 -6.90 -11.21
CA VAL A 85 -6.74 -7.71 -9.99
C VAL A 85 -5.28 -8.04 -9.72
N SER A 86 -4.76 -7.53 -8.61
CA SER A 86 -3.45 -7.90 -8.11
C SER A 86 -3.45 -9.38 -7.71
N GLY A 87 -2.47 -10.14 -8.17
CA GLY A 87 -2.32 -11.57 -7.85
C GLY A 87 -2.29 -11.86 -6.34
N PRO A 88 -1.34 -11.29 -5.58
CA PRO A 88 -1.26 -11.52 -4.13
C PRO A 88 -2.48 -11.01 -3.37
N ASN A 89 -3.04 -9.85 -3.77
CA ASN A 89 -4.14 -9.22 -3.04
C ASN A 89 -5.53 -9.77 -3.41
N ASN A 90 -5.68 -10.40 -4.59
CA ASN A 90 -6.96 -10.86 -5.15
C ASN A 90 -8.05 -9.77 -5.18
N GLU A 91 -7.64 -8.51 -5.35
CA GLU A 91 -8.49 -7.34 -5.44
C GLU A 91 -7.72 -6.27 -6.24
N THR A 92 -8.45 -5.29 -6.78
CA THR A 92 -7.84 -4.15 -7.48
C THR A 92 -7.33 -3.11 -6.47
N LEU A 93 -6.26 -2.39 -6.81
CA LEU A 93 -5.74 -1.33 -5.94
C LEU A 93 -6.77 -0.21 -5.76
N VAL A 94 -7.52 0.13 -6.82
CA VAL A 94 -8.61 1.13 -6.76
C VAL A 94 -9.67 0.75 -5.74
N ASN A 95 -10.19 -0.48 -5.80
CA ASN A 95 -11.23 -0.92 -4.87
C ASN A 95 -10.71 -1.03 -3.45
N TRP A 96 -9.49 -1.54 -3.27
CA TRP A 96 -8.88 -1.66 -1.95
C TRP A 96 -8.72 -0.29 -1.29
N GLN A 97 -8.16 0.67 -2.03
CA GLN A 97 -8.01 2.03 -1.56
C GLN A 97 -9.36 2.65 -1.17
N ARG A 98 -10.40 2.49 -1.99
CA ARG A 98 -11.75 2.99 -1.68
C ARG A 98 -12.24 2.48 -0.32
N ARG A 99 -12.16 1.16 -0.07
CA ARG A 99 -12.59 0.54 1.19
C ARG A 99 -11.77 1.02 2.39
N VAL A 100 -10.46 1.18 2.22
CA VAL A 100 -9.59 1.67 3.29
C VAL A 100 -9.95 3.12 3.65
N LEU A 101 -10.19 3.96 2.65
CA LEU A 101 -10.52 5.37 2.83
C LEU A 101 -11.89 5.58 3.52
N GLU A 102 -12.79 4.58 3.53
CA GLU A 102 -14.05 4.66 4.29
C GLU A 102 -13.83 4.76 5.80
N GLY A 103 -12.73 4.22 6.34
CA GLY A 103 -12.40 4.35 7.78
C GLY A 103 -11.06 5.01 8.10
N LEU A 104 -10.20 5.21 7.10
CA LEU A 104 -8.98 6.01 7.21
C LEU A 104 -8.96 7.08 6.12
N PRO A 105 -9.88 8.07 6.17
CA PRO A 105 -10.02 9.08 5.13
C PRO A 105 -8.74 9.95 5.03
N PRO A 106 -8.52 10.68 3.91
CA PRO A 106 -7.27 11.41 3.63
C PRO A 106 -6.80 12.35 4.76
N GLU A 107 -7.74 12.90 5.54
CA GLU A 107 -7.52 13.81 6.66
C GLU A 107 -6.88 13.13 7.88
N VAL A 108 -6.95 11.79 7.98
CA VAL A 108 -6.25 11.03 9.03
C VAL A 108 -4.78 10.88 8.64
N THR A 109 -3.94 11.80 9.09
CA THR A 109 -2.52 11.82 8.72
C THR A 109 -1.62 10.98 9.61
N GLU A 110 -2.13 10.46 10.72
CA GLU A 110 -1.35 9.66 11.67
C GLU A 110 -2.21 8.57 12.33
N VAL A 111 -1.66 7.36 12.47
CA VAL A 111 -2.25 6.26 13.24
C VAL A 111 -1.16 5.61 14.08
N LYS A 112 -1.32 5.59 15.41
CA LYS A 112 -0.35 4.98 16.33
C LYS A 112 1.10 5.43 16.06
N GLN A 113 1.32 6.74 15.89
CA GLN A 113 2.65 7.33 15.58
C GLN A 113 3.22 6.97 14.21
N ILE A 114 2.47 6.28 13.35
CA ILE A 114 2.82 6.03 11.95
C ILE A 114 2.18 7.12 11.11
N VAL A 115 3.00 7.84 10.37
CA VAL A 115 2.59 9.03 9.62
C VAL A 115 2.27 8.68 8.15
N ARG A 116 1.22 9.29 7.61
CA ARG A 116 0.89 9.27 6.18
C ARG A 116 1.85 10.17 5.41
N ASP A 117 2.37 9.70 4.28
CA ASP A 117 3.21 10.52 3.42
C ASP A 117 2.41 11.77 2.97
N PRO A 118 2.90 12.99 3.28
CA PRO A 118 2.21 14.22 2.91
C PRO A 118 2.04 14.41 1.40
N ALA A 119 2.88 13.77 0.58
CA ALA A 119 2.76 13.79 -0.87
C ALA A 119 1.77 12.75 -1.42
N TRP A 120 1.36 11.78 -0.59
CA TRP A 120 0.42 10.76 -1.01
C TRP A 120 -0.98 11.34 -1.18
N ARG A 121 -1.68 10.88 -2.22
CA ARG A 121 -3.08 11.20 -2.50
C ARG A 121 -3.79 9.95 -3.02
N PRO A 122 -5.13 9.87 -2.93
CA PRO A 122 -5.88 8.84 -3.61
C PRO A 122 -5.69 8.86 -5.14
N ILE A 123 -5.90 7.70 -5.74
CA ILE A 123 -6.03 7.46 -7.18
C ILE A 123 -7.25 8.23 -7.68
N THR A 124 -7.08 8.88 -8.81
CA THR A 124 -8.10 9.63 -9.53
C THR A 124 -8.29 9.04 -10.92
N GLU A 125 -9.37 9.40 -11.61
CA GLU A 125 -9.59 8.98 -12.99
C GLU A 125 -8.40 9.31 -13.92
N LYS A 126 -7.67 10.40 -13.66
CA LYS A 126 -6.51 10.79 -14.45
C LYS A 126 -5.36 9.78 -14.35
N ASP A 127 -5.24 9.09 -13.24
CA ASP A 127 -4.22 8.07 -13.03
C ASP A 127 -4.57 6.76 -13.76
N LEU A 128 -5.87 6.53 -14.05
CA LEU A 128 -6.38 5.32 -14.72
C LEU A 128 -6.23 5.40 -16.24
N HIS A 129 -6.56 6.56 -16.82
CA HIS A 129 -6.48 6.79 -18.26
C HIS A 129 -5.05 6.94 -18.79
N PHE A 130 -4.06 7.04 -17.89
CA PHE A 130 -2.67 7.22 -18.26
C PHE A 130 -1.95 5.90 -18.56
N ALA A 131 -2.67 4.82 -18.87
CA ALA A 131 -2.03 3.58 -19.26
C ALA A 131 -1.23 3.75 -20.57
N PRO A 132 0.12 3.91 -20.58
CA PRO A 132 0.76 4.37 -21.79
C PRO A 132 0.92 3.19 -22.75
N GLU A 133 0.74 3.44 -24.05
CA GLU A 133 0.61 2.44 -25.12
C GLU A 133 1.74 1.37 -25.19
N TRP A 134 2.90 1.59 -24.56
CA TRP A 134 3.99 0.60 -24.46
C TRP A 134 3.55 -0.73 -23.83
N ARG A 135 2.46 -0.73 -23.04
CA ARG A 135 1.85 -1.91 -22.41
C ARG A 135 1.45 -3.01 -23.39
N LYS A 136 1.23 -2.70 -24.68
CA LYS A 136 0.84 -3.70 -25.69
C LYS A 136 2.03 -4.35 -26.39
N GLN A 137 3.25 -3.83 -26.23
CA GLN A 137 4.34 -4.10 -27.18
C GLN A 137 5.71 -4.42 -26.55
N GLU A 138 5.97 -4.07 -25.28
CA GLU A 138 7.30 -4.27 -24.68
C GLU A 138 7.28 -5.07 -23.37
N ARG A 139 8.30 -5.91 -23.16
CA ARG A 139 8.48 -6.72 -21.93
C ARG A 139 9.04 -5.89 -20.76
N GLU A 140 9.64 -4.73 -21.04
CA GLU A 140 10.27 -3.86 -20.05
C GLU A 140 9.96 -2.39 -20.35
N MET A 141 9.73 -1.59 -19.31
CA MET A 141 9.44 -0.16 -19.47
C MET A 141 10.71 0.64 -19.81
N PRO A 142 10.72 1.47 -20.87
CA PRO A 142 11.85 2.33 -21.21
C PRO A 142 12.29 3.22 -20.04
N ALA A 143 13.60 3.40 -19.87
CA ALA A 143 14.17 4.16 -18.75
C ALA A 143 13.63 5.60 -18.63
N LYS A 144 13.44 6.28 -19.77
CA LYS A 144 12.86 7.63 -19.81
C LYS A 144 11.44 7.69 -19.24
N LEU A 145 10.64 6.65 -19.45
CA LEU A 145 9.30 6.56 -18.88
C LEU A 145 9.32 6.27 -17.38
N LYS A 146 10.38 5.67 -16.83
CA LYS A 146 10.55 5.48 -15.37
C LYS A 146 10.74 6.81 -14.65
N GLU A 147 11.36 7.79 -15.30
CA GLU A 147 11.61 9.12 -14.74
C GLU A 147 10.34 9.97 -14.71
N ASP A 148 9.55 9.93 -15.78
CA ASP A 148 8.29 10.69 -15.89
C ASP A 148 7.13 10.02 -15.14
N PHE A 149 7.14 8.67 -15.08
CA PHE A 149 6.09 7.84 -14.50
C PHE A 149 6.69 6.81 -13.54
N PRO A 150 7.22 7.24 -12.37
CA PRO A 150 7.64 6.31 -11.33
C PRO A 150 6.45 5.44 -10.89
N PRO A 151 6.66 4.25 -10.30
CA PRO A 151 5.56 3.38 -9.86
C PRO A 151 4.53 4.06 -8.94
N GLN A 152 4.94 5.11 -8.21
CA GLN A 152 4.07 5.86 -7.32
C GLN A 152 3.23 6.87 -8.11
N TYR A 153 2.00 6.51 -8.47
CA TYR A 153 1.08 7.37 -9.24
C TYR A 153 0.89 8.78 -8.65
N TRP A 154 1.00 8.93 -7.33
CA TRP A 154 0.90 10.24 -6.67
C TRP A 154 2.09 11.16 -6.95
N LYS A 155 3.19 10.64 -7.50
CA LYS A 155 4.39 11.37 -7.89
C LYS A 155 4.48 11.68 -9.39
N TRP A 156 3.52 11.22 -10.21
CA TRP A 156 3.53 11.50 -11.64
C TRP A 156 3.48 13.01 -11.91
N LYS A 157 4.38 13.48 -12.77
CA LYS A 157 4.37 14.86 -13.23
C LYS A 157 3.26 15.00 -14.29
N LYS A 158 2.43 16.03 -14.13
CA LYS A 158 1.38 16.37 -15.10
C LYS A 158 1.96 17.13 -16.28
#